data_AF-A0A318T5B1-F1
#
_entry.id   AF-A0A318T5B1-F1
#
_cell.length_a   1.000
_cell.length_b   1.000
_cell.length_c   1.000
_cell.angle_alpha   90.00
_cell.angle_beta   90.00
_cell.angle_gamma   90.00
#
_symmetry.space_group_name_H-M   'P 1'
#
loop_
_entity.id
_entity.type
_entity.pdbx_description
1 polymer ?
#
loop_
_entity_poly.entity_id
_entity_poly.type
_entity_poly.pdbx_seq_one_letter_code
_entity_poly.pdbx_strand_id
1 'polypeptide(L)' 'MDYPGYKLQALKGDMKGHWSVWVNANWRVTFRFVGADVELVDYTDYH' A
#
# COMPACT_ATOMS: atom_id res chain seq x y z
N MET A 1 5.55 11.95 16.60
CA MET A 1 4.80 11.76 15.35
C MET A 1 4.54 10.26 15.22
N ASP A 2 3.64 9.76 16.06
CA ASP A 2 3.17 8.38 16.02
C ASP A 2 1.74 8.44 15.47
N TYR A 3 1.58 8.11 14.19
CA TYR A 3 0.25 7.92 13.61
C TYR A 3 0.02 6.41 13.46
N PRO A 4 -0.63 5.75 14.44
CA PRO A 4 -0.80 4.29 14.46
C PRO A 4 -1.80 3.76 13.41
N GLY A 5 -2.19 4.58 12.42
CA GLY A 5 -3.33 4.33 11.53
C GLY A 5 -3.00 3.70 10.18
N TYR A 6 -1.73 3.72 9.75
CA TYR A 6 -1.32 3.16 8.47
C TYR A 6 -1.24 1.63 8.58
N LYS A 7 -2.39 0.96 8.38
CA LYS A 7 -2.53 -0.50 8.38
C LYS A 7 -1.76 -1.12 7.20
N LEU A 8 -0.43 -1.17 7.32
CA LEU A 8 0.45 -1.73 6.30
C LEU A 8 0.25 -3.24 6.23
N GLN A 9 -0.10 -3.72 5.05
CA GLN A 9 -0.35 -5.14 4.80
C GLN A 9 0.38 -5.60 3.53
N ALA A 10 1.07 -6.73 3.62
CA ALA A 10 1.64 -7.39 2.44
C ALA A 10 0.52 -8.07 1.64
N LEU A 11 0.52 -7.87 0.33
CA LEU A 11 -0.42 -8.50 -0.58
C LEU A 11 0.06 -9.90 -0.98
N LYS A 12 -0.90 -10.76 -1.31
CA LYS A 12 -0.69 -12.18 -1.67
C LYS A 12 -1.25 -12.45 -3.07
N GLY A 13 -0.98 -13.63 -3.62
CA GLY A 13 -1.43 -14.02 -4.97
C GLY A 13 -0.58 -13.35 -6.06
N ASP A 14 -1.23 -12.87 -7.11
CA ASP A 14 -0.57 -12.21 -8.25
C ASP A 14 0.17 -10.92 -7.87
N MET A 15 -0.18 -10.32 -6.72
CA MET A 15 0.47 -9.14 -6.15
C MET A 15 1.52 -9.48 -5.07
N LYS A 16 2.03 -10.72 -5.03
CA LYS A 16 3.09 -11.09 -4.07
C LYS A 16 4.30 -10.16 -4.24
N GLY A 17 4.78 -9.61 -3.12
CA GLY A 17 5.85 -8.61 -3.10
C GLY A 17 5.38 -7.15 -3.13
N HIS A 18 4.06 -6.94 -3.25
CA HIS A 18 3.43 -5.64 -3.10
C HIS A 18 2.92 -5.45 -1.68
N TRP A 19 2.79 -4.20 -1.30
CA TRP A 19 2.34 -3.73 0.00
C TRP A 19 1.21 -2.74 -0.20
N SER A 20 0.24 -2.78 0.69
CA SER A 20 -0.87 -1.82 0.70
C SER A 20 -0.91 -1.10 2.03
N VAL A 21 -1.14 0.20 1.98
CA VAL A 21 -1.31 1.05 3.15
C VAL A 21 -2.63 1.80 3.06
N TRP A 22 -3.32 1.90 4.20
CA TRP A 22 -4.55 2.66 4.33
C TRP A 22 -4.25 4.12 4.64
N VAL A 23 -4.73 5.03 3.81
CA VAL A 23 -4.53 6.47 4.01
C VAL A 23 -5.71 7.09 4.76
N ASN A 24 -6.94 6.73 4.39
CA ASN A 24 -8.17 7.15 5.09
C ASN A 24 -9.30 6.10 4.93
N ALA A 25 -10.53 6.44 5.33
CA ALA A 25 -11.70 5.55 5.35
C ALA A 25 -11.90 4.71 4.07
N ASN A 26 -11.61 5.26 2.89
CA ASN A 26 -11.85 4.61 1.60
C ASN A 26 -10.59 4.46 0.73
N TRP A 27 -9.51 5.18 1.04
CA TRP A 27 -8.33 5.25 0.17
C TRP A 27 -7.23 4.28 0.61
N ARG A 28 -6.79 3.45 -0.34
CA ARG A 28 -5.62 2.59 -0.19
C ARG A 28 -4.58 2.87 -1.27
N VAL A 29 -3.33 2.84 -0.85
CA VAL A 29 -2.17 2.99 -1.73
C VAL A 29 -1.50 1.63 -1.81
N THR A 30 -1.20 1.17 -3.02
CA THR A 30 -0.47 -0.09 -3.24
C THR A 30 0.84 0.17 -3.96
N PHE A 31 1.93 -0.35 -3.42
CA PHE A 31 3.28 -0.13 -3.92
C PHE A 31 4.13 -1.39 -3.80
N ARG A 32 5.24 -1.45 -4.54
CA ARG A 32 6.26 -2.49 -4.37
C ARG A 32 7.64 -1.86 -4.22
N PHE A 33 8.54 -2.59 -3.58
CA PHE A 33 9.94 -2.21 -3.54
C PHE A 33 10.67 -2.79 -4.75
N VAL A 34 11.48 -1.96 -5.40
CA VAL A 34 12.42 -2.36 -6.45
C VAL A 34 13.80 -1.93 -5.98
N GLY A 35 14.50 -2.84 -5.30
CA GLY A 35 15.75 -2.50 -4.61
C GLY A 35 15.49 -1.60 -3.40
N ALA A 36 16.11 -0.42 -3.40
CA ALA A 36 15.90 0.61 -2.36
C ALA A 36 14.76 1.59 -2.71
N ASP A 37 14.26 1.53 -3.94
CA ASP A 37 13.24 2.45 -4.45
C ASP A 37 11.84 1.86 -4.32
N VAL A 38 10.84 2.75 -4.33
CA VAL A 38 9.43 2.40 -4.28
C VAL A 38 8.79 2.71 -5.63
N GLU A 39 8.13 1.70 -6.20
CA GLU A 39 7.29 1.87 -7.38
C GLU A 39 5.82 1.85 -6.93
N LEU A 40 5.11 2.95 -7.19
CA LEU A 40 3.68 3.06 -6.93
C LEU A 40 2.93 2.32 -8.03
N VAL A 41 2.17 1.29 -7.65
CA VAL A 41 1.44 0.45 -8.59
C VAL A 41 0.02 0.95 -8.77
N ASP A 42 -0.63 1.44 -7.71
CA ASP A 42 -2.00 1.96 -7.81
C ASP A 42 -2.37 2.94 -6.68
N TYR A 43 -3.25 3.89 -7.01
CA TYR A 43 -3.90 4.83 -6.10
C TYR A 43 -5.40 4.74 -6.32
N THR A 44 -6.05 3.76 -5.68
CA THR A 44 -7.44 3.43 -5.96
C THR A 44 -8.38 4.08 -4.93
N ASP A 45 -9.30 4.92 -5.41
CA ASP A 45 -10.50 5.34 -4.65
C ASP A 45 -11.49 4.17 -4.67
N TYR A 46 -11.81 3.60 -3.52
CA TYR A 46 -12.91 2.64 -3.40
C TYR A 46 -14.18 3.44 -3.07
N HIS A 47 -15.02 3.71 -4.07
CA HIS A 47 -16.35 4.31 -3.89
C HIS A 47 -17.41 3.23 -3.62
#